data_AF-A0A8S1BB86-F1
#
_entry.id   AF-A0A8S1BB86-F1
#
_cell.length_a   1.000
_cell.length_b   1.000
_cell.length_c   1.000
_cell.angle_alpha   90.00
_cell.angle_beta   90.00
_cell.angle_gamma   90.00
#
_symmetry.space_group_name_H-M   'P 1'
#
loop_
_entity.id
_entity.type
_entity.pdbx_description
1 polymer ?
#
loop_
_entity_poly.entity_id
_entity_poly.type
_entity_poly.pdbx_seq_one_letter_code
_entity_poly.pdbx_strand_id
1 'polypeptide(L)'
;MQPGRTTFRIALVKRINNASEAIEFLLALEQFDRWGNKRIVLDCNAKNAKSILVEHVRKVQLGRRTYHYMLSGLAETALMYDGVQVLMDALGRLWRKKPDAFRSALRRAAGQANSTKVIDCNPGKSWVVPFEHGDKISRLIKKTDIEGLTGNISFNDEGHRHNFTLHVVEMTVQSAMLKVATWTDAHGLQIATPKYVQLRSPASYETNRTYLMTSIIQEPYLMLKQGDFGQKEEFYGFCKDLMDIISKKLGIKYEIRLSKEGKYVNDATPEIYTGVIGDIMRK
;
A
#
# COMPACT_ATOMS: atom_id res chain seq x y z
N MET A 1 18.60 24.93 -4.52
CA MET A 1 17.27 25.57 -4.49
C MET A 1 17.00 25.98 -3.05
N GLN A 2 16.81 27.27 -2.76
CA GLN A 2 16.36 27.69 -1.42
C GLN A 2 14.87 27.33 -1.28
N PRO A 3 14.40 26.79 -0.14
CA PRO A 3 12.99 26.52 0.06
C PRO A 3 12.21 27.84 -0.05
N GLY A 4 11.29 27.92 -1.01
CA GLY A 4 10.50 29.13 -1.25
C GLY A 4 9.68 29.52 -0.01
N ARG A 5 9.65 30.82 0.32
CA ARG A 5 8.76 31.43 1.33
C ARG A 5 7.29 31.44 0.86
N THR A 6 6.77 30.31 0.39
CA THR A 6 5.36 30.19 0.00
C THR A 6 4.55 29.73 1.19
N THR A 7 3.67 30.60 1.69
CA THR A 7 2.66 30.24 2.69
C THR A 7 1.60 29.36 2.02
N PHE A 8 1.51 28.09 2.40
CA PHE A 8 0.44 27.20 1.97
C PHE A 8 -0.85 27.56 2.70
N ARG A 9 -1.91 27.88 1.96
CA ARG A 9 -3.24 28.17 2.54
C ARG A 9 -4.10 26.93 2.45
N ILE A 10 -4.43 26.35 3.60
CA ILE A 10 -5.43 25.29 3.69
C ILE A 10 -6.79 25.94 3.44
N ALA A 11 -7.48 25.52 2.38
CA ALA A 11 -8.80 26.05 2.03
C ALA A 11 -9.91 25.40 2.85
N LEU A 12 -9.85 24.07 3.00
CA LEU A 12 -10.90 23.27 3.62
C LEU A 12 -10.27 22.12 4.42
N VAL A 13 -10.89 21.78 5.55
CA VAL A 13 -10.53 20.63 6.39
C VAL A 13 -11.81 19.91 6.77
N LYS A 14 -11.83 18.58 6.60
CA LYS A 14 -12.95 17.74 7.03
C LYS A 14 -12.40 16.47 7.67
N ARG A 15 -12.87 16.17 8.88
CA ARG A 15 -12.67 14.85 9.49
C ARG A 15 -13.61 13.86 8.81
N ILE A 16 -13.04 12.73 8.40
CA ILE A 16 -13.76 11.65 7.72
C ILE A 16 -13.55 10.35 8.48
N ASN A 17 -14.60 9.53 8.59
CA ASN A 17 -14.52 8.24 9.26
C ASN A 17 -14.46 7.06 8.27
N ASN A 18 -14.98 7.26 7.06
CA ASN A 18 -15.08 6.25 6.02
C ASN A 18 -14.86 6.87 4.63
N ALA A 19 -14.72 6.00 3.62
CA ALA A 19 -14.47 6.43 2.25
C ALA A 19 -15.66 7.17 1.63
N SER A 20 -16.89 6.75 1.93
CA SER A 20 -18.11 7.37 1.39
C SER A 20 -18.25 8.84 1.82
N GLU A 21 -18.01 9.17 3.09
CA GLU A 21 -17.99 10.56 3.59
C GLU A 21 -16.94 11.43 2.88
N ALA A 22 -15.80 10.83 2.53
CA ALA A 22 -14.77 11.49 1.76
C ALA A 22 -15.24 11.75 0.33
N ILE A 23 -15.82 10.75 -0.34
CA ILE A 23 -16.34 10.89 -1.70
C ILE A 23 -17.45 11.93 -1.78
N GLU A 24 -18.39 11.94 -0.85
CA GLU A 24 -19.43 12.97 -0.78
C GLU A 24 -18.83 14.37 -0.65
N PHE A 25 -17.79 14.51 0.18
CA PHE A 25 -17.07 15.77 0.30
C PHE A 25 -16.40 16.18 -1.02
N LEU A 26 -15.75 15.24 -1.72
CA LEU A 26 -15.15 15.52 -3.02
C LEU A 26 -16.19 15.88 -4.09
N LEU A 27 -17.36 15.25 -4.06
CA LEU A 27 -18.47 15.55 -4.96
C LEU A 27 -19.01 16.95 -4.71
N ALA A 28 -19.10 17.38 -3.45
CA ALA A 28 -19.46 18.76 -3.13
C ALA A 28 -18.45 19.76 -3.72
N LEU A 29 -17.14 19.45 -3.69
CA LEU A 29 -16.11 20.31 -4.30
C LEU A 29 -16.28 20.45 -5.82
N GLU A 30 -16.67 19.38 -6.52
CA GLU A 30 -16.92 19.43 -7.97
C GLU A 30 -18.12 20.32 -8.33
N GLN A 31 -19.10 20.50 -7.43
CA GLN A 31 -20.22 21.40 -7.67
C GLN A 31 -19.79 22.87 -7.70
N PHE A 32 -18.77 23.24 -6.92
CA PHE A 32 -18.26 24.61 -6.87
C PHE A 32 -17.21 24.87 -7.95
N ASP A 33 -16.29 23.93 -8.17
CA ASP A 33 -15.23 24.06 -9.16
C ASP A 33 -14.91 22.69 -9.76
N ARG A 34 -15.39 22.43 -10.97
CA ARG A 34 -15.23 21.14 -11.65
C ARG A 34 -13.87 20.99 -12.33
N TRP A 35 -13.33 22.06 -12.91
CA TRP A 35 -12.15 22.00 -13.77
C TRP A 35 -10.85 22.39 -13.06
N GLY A 36 -10.93 23.06 -11.92
CA GLY A 36 -9.77 23.46 -11.15
C GLY A 36 -9.03 22.29 -10.50
N ASN A 37 -7.72 22.47 -10.36
CA ASN A 37 -6.83 21.50 -9.74
C ASN A 37 -7.02 21.49 -8.22
N LYS A 38 -7.38 20.33 -7.69
CA LYS A 38 -7.59 20.07 -6.26
C LYS A 38 -6.39 19.33 -5.71
N ARG A 39 -5.66 19.97 -4.79
CA ARG A 39 -4.53 19.36 -4.08
C ARG A 39 -5.01 18.93 -2.70
N ILE A 40 -5.05 17.62 -2.48
CA ILE A 40 -5.66 17.01 -1.29
C ILE A 40 -4.58 16.32 -0.49
N VAL A 41 -4.51 16.65 0.80
CA VAL A 41 -3.69 15.92 1.77
C VAL A 41 -4.61 14.95 2.50
N LEU A 42 -4.31 13.65 2.41
CA LEU A 42 -5.00 12.61 3.15
C LEU A 42 -4.13 12.15 4.31
N ASP A 43 -4.52 12.55 5.51
CA ASP A 43 -3.88 12.11 6.75
C ASP A 43 -4.71 11.00 7.39
N CYS A 44 -4.50 9.79 6.91
CA CYS A 44 -5.18 8.60 7.40
C CYS A 44 -4.34 7.35 7.14
N ASN A 45 -4.69 6.25 7.82
CA ASN A 45 -3.99 4.98 7.62
C ASN A 45 -4.09 4.48 6.17
N ALA A 46 -3.16 3.59 5.79
CA ALA A 46 -3.06 3.07 4.44
C ALA A 46 -4.35 2.38 3.95
N LYS A 47 -5.11 1.74 4.84
CA LYS A 47 -6.37 1.06 4.51
C LYS A 47 -7.45 2.06 4.06
N ASN A 48 -7.63 3.14 4.82
CA ASN A 48 -8.60 4.18 4.52
C ASN A 48 -8.19 4.98 3.28
N ALA A 49 -6.91 5.36 3.18
CA ALA A 49 -6.37 6.05 2.02
C ALA A 49 -6.62 5.24 0.73
N LYS A 50 -6.33 3.92 0.76
CA LYS A 50 -6.61 3.01 -0.36
C LYS A 50 -8.10 3.00 -0.71
N SER A 51 -8.98 2.86 0.27
CA SER A 51 -10.43 2.82 0.02
C SER A 51 -10.94 4.11 -0.64
N ILE A 52 -10.51 5.27 -0.13
CA ILE A 52 -10.88 6.59 -0.66
C ILE A 52 -10.41 6.73 -2.11
N LEU A 53 -9.15 6.42 -2.40
CA LEU A 53 -8.59 6.55 -3.75
C LEU A 53 -9.26 5.60 -4.75
N VAL A 54 -9.53 4.35 -4.35
CA VAL A 54 -10.22 3.38 -5.21
C VAL A 54 -11.65 3.82 -5.49
N GLU A 55 -12.38 4.30 -4.48
CA GLU A 55 -13.75 4.77 -4.65
C GLU A 55 -13.81 6.03 -5.52
N HIS A 56 -12.85 6.95 -5.36
CA HIS A 56 -12.71 8.13 -6.22
C HIS A 56 -12.54 7.74 -7.68
N VAL A 57 -11.61 6.83 -8.00
CA VAL A 57 -11.38 6.40 -9.40
C VAL A 57 -12.60 5.73 -10.01
N ARG A 58 -13.41 5.04 -9.20
CA ARG A 58 -14.66 4.37 -9.62
C ARG A 58 -15.81 5.34 -9.88
N LYS A 59 -15.86 6.49 -9.21
CA LYS A 59 -16.94 7.48 -9.36
C LYS A 59 -16.73 8.33 -10.59
N VAL A 60 -17.60 8.16 -11.59
CA VAL A 60 -17.51 8.83 -12.90
C VAL A 60 -17.67 10.36 -12.80
N GLN A 61 -18.39 10.84 -11.77
CA GLN A 61 -18.61 12.27 -11.57
C GLN A 61 -17.35 13.03 -11.13
N LEU A 62 -16.35 12.34 -10.55
CA LEU A 62 -15.15 12.96 -10.05
C LEU A 62 -14.05 12.99 -11.12
N GLY A 63 -13.41 14.14 -11.30
CA GLY A 63 -12.26 14.26 -12.19
C GLY A 63 -11.09 13.36 -11.76
N ARG A 64 -10.44 12.68 -12.70
CA ARG A 64 -9.24 11.87 -12.42
C ARG A 64 -7.93 12.65 -12.59
N ARG A 65 -7.92 13.65 -13.47
CA ARG A 65 -6.72 14.45 -13.82
C ARG A 65 -6.57 15.72 -12.99
N THR A 66 -7.67 16.22 -12.44
CA THR A 66 -7.72 17.47 -11.67
C THR A 66 -7.40 17.27 -10.19
N TYR A 67 -7.29 16.02 -9.72
CA TYR A 67 -7.03 15.71 -8.32
C TYR A 67 -5.60 15.22 -8.12
N HIS A 68 -4.90 15.83 -7.17
CA HIS A 68 -3.56 15.47 -6.78
C HIS A 68 -3.54 15.15 -5.29
N TYR A 69 -3.22 13.90 -4.96
CA TYR A 69 -3.20 13.43 -3.58
C TYR A 69 -1.78 13.39 -3.02
N MET A 70 -1.63 13.87 -1.80
CA MET A 70 -0.48 13.64 -0.95
C MET A 70 -0.96 12.81 0.24
N LEU A 71 -0.35 11.64 0.45
CA LEU A 71 -0.69 10.75 1.56
C LEU A 71 0.32 10.97 2.69
N SER A 72 -0.16 11.24 3.90
CA SER A 72 0.64 11.25 5.12
C SER A 72 0.26 10.08 6.04
N GLY A 73 1.10 9.76 7.02
CA GLY A 73 0.75 8.79 8.06
C GLY A 73 0.77 7.31 7.66
N LEU A 74 1.30 6.95 6.50
CA LEU A 74 1.31 5.56 6.01
C LEU A 74 2.17 4.59 6.84
N ALA A 75 3.03 5.11 7.73
CA ALA A 75 4.00 4.33 8.53
C ALA A 75 3.60 4.19 10.01
N GLU A 76 2.31 4.34 10.34
CA GLU A 76 1.80 4.28 11.72
C GLU A 76 2.26 3.02 12.47
N THR A 77 2.21 1.84 11.83
CA THR A 77 2.63 0.57 12.44
C THR A 77 4.13 0.51 12.75
N ALA A 78 4.97 1.06 11.88
CA ALA A 78 6.41 1.15 12.12
C ALA A 78 6.72 2.13 13.27
N LEU A 79 6.02 3.26 13.33
CA LEU A 79 6.14 4.21 14.43
C LEU A 79 5.68 3.63 15.78
N MET A 80 4.63 2.80 15.78
CA MET A 80 4.19 2.08 16.98
C MET A 80 5.24 1.09 17.46
N TYR A 81 5.84 0.31 16.55
CA TYR A 81 6.92 -0.62 16.86
C TYR A 81 8.12 0.11 17.47
N ASP A 82 8.55 1.19 16.83
CA ASP A 82 9.65 2.04 17.29
C ASP A 82 9.34 2.65 18.68
N GLY A 83 8.10 3.06 18.92
CA GLY A 83 7.65 3.55 20.22
C GLY A 83 7.79 2.51 21.34
N VAL A 84 7.48 1.25 21.07
CA VAL A 84 7.70 0.14 22.01
C VAL A 84 9.20 -0.06 22.26
N GLN A 85 10.02 0.01 21.21
CA GLN A 85 11.47 -0.15 21.32
C GLN A 85 12.09 0.95 22.20
N VAL A 86 11.64 2.20 22.07
CA VAL A 86 12.03 3.32 22.94
C VAL A 86 11.68 3.04 24.40
N LEU A 87 10.46 2.55 24.66
CA LEU A 87 10.04 2.20 26.02
C LEU A 87 10.88 1.06 26.60
N MET A 88 11.19 0.04 25.80
CA MET A 88 12.04 -1.08 26.21
C MET A 88 13.46 -0.63 26.54
N ASP A 89 14.05 0.26 25.75
CA ASP A 89 15.37 0.84 26.06
C ASP A 89 15.32 1.66 27.37
N ALA A 90 14.37 2.59 27.49
CA ALA A 90 14.26 3.47 28.65
C ALA A 90 13.99 2.70 29.94
N LEU A 91 13.01 1.78 29.94
CA LEU A 91 12.68 0.96 31.11
C LEU A 91 13.77 -0.07 31.41
N GLY A 92 14.40 -0.66 30.38
CA GLY A 92 15.52 -1.57 30.56
C GLY A 92 16.74 -0.89 31.18
N ARG A 93 17.02 0.37 30.84
CA ARG A 93 18.06 1.20 31.50
C ARG A 93 17.67 1.52 32.95
N LEU A 94 16.40 1.81 33.22
CA LEU A 94 15.91 2.07 34.57
C LEU A 94 16.04 0.84 35.47
N TRP A 95 15.60 -0.33 35.01
CA TRP A 95 15.69 -1.59 35.75
C TRP A 95 17.13 -2.01 36.04
N ARG A 96 18.04 -1.86 35.06
CA ARG A 96 19.47 -2.14 35.30
C ARG A 96 20.08 -1.25 36.38
N LYS A 97 19.69 0.03 36.42
CA LYS A 97 20.18 0.97 37.44
C LYS A 97 19.49 0.81 38.79
N LYS A 98 18.21 0.46 38.80
CA LYS A 98 17.37 0.31 39.99
C LYS A 98 16.40 -0.86 39.78
N PRO A 99 16.81 -2.10 40.05
CA PRO A 99 15.93 -3.27 39.90
C PRO A 99 14.71 -3.19 40.82
N ASP A 100 14.83 -2.43 41.90
CA ASP A 100 13.78 -2.25 42.92
C ASP A 100 12.85 -1.06 42.64
N ALA A 101 13.07 -0.33 41.54
CA ALA A 101 12.30 0.87 41.21
C ALA A 101 10.78 0.65 41.21
N PHE A 102 10.31 -0.57 40.93
CA PHE A 102 8.88 -0.86 40.88
C PHE A 102 8.40 -1.78 42.02
N ARG A 103 9.27 -2.18 42.96
CA ARG A 103 8.89 -3.11 44.05
C ARG A 103 7.83 -2.51 44.98
N SER A 104 7.93 -1.22 45.29
CA SER A 104 6.93 -0.49 46.10
C SER A 104 5.57 -0.45 45.40
N ALA A 105 5.56 -0.09 44.11
CA ALA A 105 4.36 -0.07 43.29
C ALA A 105 3.73 -1.46 43.13
N LEU A 106 4.55 -2.49 42.88
CA LEU A 106 4.11 -3.89 42.77
C LEU A 106 3.57 -4.43 44.11
N ARG A 107 4.16 -4.06 45.25
CA ARG A 107 3.61 -4.42 46.57
C ARG A 107 2.28 -3.73 46.84
N ARG A 108 2.13 -2.45 46.48
CA ARG A 108 0.84 -1.74 46.54
C ARG A 108 -0.22 -2.40 45.65
N ALA A 109 0.18 -2.91 44.48
CA ALA A 109 -0.69 -3.69 43.59
C ALA A 109 -1.09 -5.05 44.18
N ALA A 110 -0.13 -5.77 44.75
CA ALA A 110 -0.36 -7.11 45.30
C ALA A 110 -1.19 -7.10 46.60
N GLY A 111 -1.05 -6.07 47.45
CA GLY A 111 -1.85 -5.90 48.67
C GLY A 111 -3.31 -5.53 48.42
N GLN A 112 -3.64 -5.10 47.20
CA GLN A 112 -4.95 -4.59 46.80
C GLN A 112 -5.50 -5.41 45.61
N ALA A 113 -5.53 -6.74 45.73
CA ALA A 113 -5.91 -7.66 44.64
C ALA A 113 -7.29 -7.40 44.00
N ASN A 114 -8.17 -6.61 44.63
CA ASN A 114 -9.50 -6.23 44.12
C ASN A 114 -9.68 -4.72 43.84
N SER A 115 -8.60 -3.90 43.87
CA SER A 115 -8.70 -2.47 43.59
C SER A 115 -7.65 -2.01 42.59
N THR A 116 -8.09 -1.46 41.47
CA THR A 116 -7.24 -0.81 40.44
C THR A 116 -6.50 0.44 40.94
N LYS A 117 -6.63 0.81 42.23
CA LYS A 117 -6.13 2.05 42.84
C LYS A 117 -4.67 1.99 43.29
N VAL A 118 -3.78 1.39 42.48
CA VAL A 118 -2.32 1.57 42.70
C VAL A 118 -1.88 2.98 42.28
N ILE A 119 -2.63 3.57 41.35
CA ILE A 119 -2.55 4.96 40.90
C ILE A 119 -3.98 5.50 41.02
N ASP A 120 -4.20 6.48 41.90
CA ASP A 120 -5.51 7.10 42.08
C ASP A 120 -5.64 8.31 41.14
N CYS A 121 -6.46 8.15 40.10
CA CYS A 121 -6.75 9.22 39.13
C CYS A 121 -7.94 10.10 39.55
N ASN A 122 -8.62 9.79 40.65
CA ASN A 122 -9.76 10.57 41.13
C ASN A 122 -9.64 10.83 42.65
N PRO A 123 -8.68 11.68 43.07
CA PRO A 123 -8.42 11.96 44.48
C PRO A 123 -9.52 12.80 45.18
N GLY A 124 -10.68 13.00 44.55
CA GLY A 124 -11.77 13.82 45.08
C GLY A 124 -11.35 15.28 45.21
N LYS A 125 -11.22 15.77 46.46
CA LYS A 125 -10.77 17.14 46.77
C LYS A 125 -9.25 17.28 46.93
N SER A 126 -8.51 16.17 46.90
CA SER A 126 -7.06 16.17 47.08
C SER A 126 -6.33 16.38 45.74
N TRP A 127 -5.07 16.81 45.80
CA TRP A 127 -4.23 16.99 44.61
C TRP A 127 -3.80 15.65 44.00
N VAL A 128 -3.65 15.61 42.67
CA VAL A 128 -3.12 14.44 41.94
C VAL A 128 -1.62 14.34 42.18
N VAL A 129 -1.17 13.28 42.84
CA VAL A 129 0.27 13.05 43.09
C VAL A 129 0.90 12.41 41.85
N PRO A 130 1.91 13.05 41.21
CA PRO A 130 2.61 12.48 40.07
C PRO A 130 3.31 11.16 40.42
N PHE A 131 3.45 10.28 39.43
CA PHE A 131 4.15 9.01 39.63
C PHE A 131 5.63 9.23 40.02
N GLU A 132 6.08 8.56 41.09
CA GLU A 132 7.40 8.74 41.72
C GLU A 132 8.61 8.57 40.78
N HIS A 133 8.42 7.89 39.64
CA HIS A 133 9.46 7.66 38.63
C HIS A 133 9.15 8.29 37.28
N GLY A 134 8.07 9.06 37.15
CA GLY A 134 7.65 9.71 35.91
C GLY A 134 8.76 10.57 35.30
N ASP A 135 9.33 11.50 36.07
CA ASP A 135 10.42 12.38 35.59
C ASP A 135 11.67 11.60 35.16
N LYS A 136 12.02 10.53 35.87
CA LYS A 136 13.19 9.71 35.55
C LYS A 136 12.96 8.94 34.25
N ILE A 137 11.77 8.36 34.08
CA ILE A 137 11.38 7.65 32.86
C ILE A 137 11.36 8.63 31.68
N SER A 138 10.73 9.80 31.84
CA SER A 138 10.69 10.84 30.81
C SER A 138 12.10 11.26 30.37
N ARG A 139 13.03 11.50 31.32
CA ARG A 139 14.43 11.82 31.00
C ARG A 139 15.17 10.68 30.32
N LEU A 140 14.86 9.41 30.65
CA LEU A 140 15.47 8.27 29.99
C LEU A 140 14.98 8.12 28.55
N ILE A 141 13.68 8.33 28.30
CA ILE A 141 13.08 8.37 26.96
C ILE A 141 13.73 9.49 26.12
N LYS A 142 13.86 10.70 26.67
CA LYS A 142 14.52 11.82 25.95
C LYS A 142 15.99 11.55 25.64
N LYS A 143 16.66 10.68 26.40
CA LYS A 143 18.05 10.26 26.21
C LYS A 143 18.18 8.95 25.41
N THR A 144 17.09 8.47 24.83
CA THR A 144 17.13 7.33 23.92
C THR A 144 17.77 7.79 22.60
N ASP A 145 18.72 6.97 22.15
CA ASP A 145 19.41 7.09 20.86
C ASP A 145 19.61 5.66 20.37
N ILE A 146 18.70 5.21 19.50
CA ILE A 146 18.61 3.84 19.01
C ILE A 146 18.18 3.83 17.55
N GLU A 147 18.51 2.76 16.84
CA GLU A 147 18.04 2.53 15.47
C GLU A 147 16.76 1.67 15.50
N GLY A 148 15.69 2.17 14.87
CA GLY A 148 14.43 1.47 14.70
C GLY A 148 14.06 1.28 13.22
N LEU A 149 12.83 0.83 12.96
CA LEU A 149 12.33 0.60 11.59
C LEU A 149 12.24 1.88 10.77
N THR A 150 12.04 3.03 11.43
CA THR A 150 12.00 4.35 10.78
C THR A 150 13.35 5.07 10.80
N GLY A 151 14.45 4.37 11.05
CA GLY A 151 15.81 4.91 11.13
C GLY A 151 16.17 5.38 12.54
N ASN A 152 17.06 6.37 12.64
CA ASN A 152 17.53 6.84 13.95
C ASN A 152 16.40 7.45 14.78
N ILE A 153 16.32 7.09 16.05
CA ILE A 153 15.33 7.59 17.00
C ILE A 153 16.06 8.32 18.11
N SER A 154 15.96 9.65 18.07
CA SER A 154 16.51 10.53 19.09
C SER A 154 15.57 11.70 19.34
N PHE A 155 15.58 12.25 20.55
CA PHE A 155 14.66 13.30 20.97
C PHE A 155 15.43 14.56 21.40
N ASN A 156 14.82 15.72 21.17
CA ASN A 156 15.32 16.98 21.68
C ASN A 156 14.86 17.22 23.14
N ASP A 157 15.23 18.36 23.72
CA ASP A 157 14.91 18.69 25.11
C ASP A 157 13.39 18.85 25.35
N GLU A 158 12.62 19.23 24.34
CA GLU A 158 11.16 19.27 24.40
C GLU A 158 10.51 17.87 24.33
N GLY A 159 11.23 16.87 23.83
CA GLY A 159 10.73 15.51 23.62
C GLY A 159 10.20 15.26 22.20
N HIS A 160 10.46 16.16 21.26
CA HIS A 160 10.20 15.94 19.84
C HIS A 160 11.32 15.12 19.21
N ARG A 161 10.95 14.21 18.30
CA ARG A 161 11.94 13.48 17.52
C ARG A 161 12.70 14.47 16.63
N HIS A 162 14.02 14.36 16.61
CA HIS A 162 14.91 15.18 15.79
C HIS A 162 15.87 14.31 14.99
N ASN A 163 16.60 14.91 14.03
CA ASN A 163 17.56 14.22 13.18
C ASN A 163 16.96 13.00 12.46
N PHE A 164 15.75 13.15 11.93
CA PHE A 164 15.06 12.11 11.17
C PHE A 164 14.99 12.49 9.69
N THR A 165 14.85 11.46 8.86
CA THR A 165 14.78 11.62 7.40
C THR A 165 13.42 11.16 6.90
N LEU A 166 12.77 11.98 6.07
CA LEU A 166 11.58 11.59 5.34
C LEU A 166 11.92 11.28 3.89
N HIS A 167 11.25 10.30 3.32
CA HIS A 167 11.35 9.99 1.90
C HIS A 167 10.04 10.36 1.23
N VAL A 168 10.12 11.21 0.22
CA VAL A 168 8.96 11.51 -0.64
C VAL A 168 8.99 10.50 -1.77
N VAL A 169 7.92 9.72 -1.85
CA VAL A 169 7.77 8.68 -2.87
C VAL A 169 6.61 9.00 -3.79
N GLU A 170 6.82 8.76 -5.07
CA GLU A 170 5.80 8.79 -6.11
C GLU A 170 5.38 7.36 -6.46
N MET A 171 4.07 7.16 -6.61
CA MET A 171 3.49 5.90 -7.06
C MET A 171 2.90 6.10 -8.44
N THR A 172 3.35 5.31 -9.41
CA THR A 172 2.71 5.24 -10.73
C THR A 172 2.11 3.86 -10.96
N VAL A 173 1.11 3.77 -11.84
CA VAL A 173 0.37 2.52 -12.13
C VAL A 173 1.29 1.41 -12.69
N GLN A 174 2.45 1.78 -13.24
CA GLN A 174 3.36 0.88 -13.96
C GLN A 174 4.80 0.90 -13.42
N SER A 175 5.03 1.51 -12.25
CA SER A 175 6.34 1.55 -11.61
C SER A 175 6.25 1.11 -10.16
N ALA A 176 7.39 0.72 -9.59
CA ALA A 176 7.54 0.60 -8.15
C ALA A 176 7.31 1.97 -7.49
N MET A 177 7.16 1.99 -6.16
CA MET A 177 7.29 3.23 -5.39
C MET A 177 8.67 3.84 -5.67
N LEU A 178 8.70 5.02 -6.28
CA LEU A 178 9.93 5.71 -6.65
C LEU A 178 10.21 6.82 -5.67
N LYS A 179 11.40 6.81 -5.05
CA LYS A 179 11.85 7.93 -4.22
C LYS A 179 12.19 9.13 -5.10
N VAL A 180 11.43 10.20 -4.95
CA VAL A 180 11.58 11.46 -5.72
C VAL A 180 12.24 12.57 -4.91
N ALA A 181 12.22 12.48 -3.58
CA ALA A 181 12.96 13.42 -2.73
C ALA A 181 13.28 12.83 -1.36
N THR A 182 14.23 13.46 -0.68
CA THR A 182 14.55 13.24 0.73
C THR A 182 14.32 14.55 1.47
N TRP A 183 13.67 14.53 2.62
CA TRP A 183 13.58 15.69 3.50
C TRP A 183 14.32 15.40 4.80
N THR A 184 15.10 16.36 5.28
CA THR A 184 15.75 16.32 6.60
C THR A 184 15.44 17.62 7.34
N ASP A 185 15.51 17.57 8.66
CA ASP A 185 15.39 18.74 9.52
C ASP A 185 16.48 19.79 9.23
N ALA A 186 17.71 19.34 8.97
CA ALA A 186 18.86 20.22 8.70
C ALA A 186 18.84 20.86 7.29
N HIS A 187 18.50 20.10 6.25
CA HIS A 187 18.65 20.54 4.85
C HIS A 187 17.32 20.80 4.13
N GLY A 188 16.19 20.53 4.77
CA GLY A 188 14.88 20.61 4.14
C GLY A 188 14.70 19.59 3.01
N LEU A 189 13.87 19.93 2.03
CA LEU A 189 13.54 19.05 0.90
C LEU A 189 14.66 19.07 -0.15
N GLN A 190 15.26 17.91 -0.38
CA GLN A 190 16.26 17.64 -1.38
C GLN A 190 15.68 16.71 -2.45
N ILE A 191 15.50 17.23 -3.65
CA ILE A 191 14.96 16.46 -4.78
C ILE A 191 15.99 15.40 -5.18
N ALA A 192 15.55 14.15 -5.27
CA ALA A 192 16.34 13.05 -5.78
C ALA A 192 16.08 12.90 -7.28
N THR A 193 17.08 12.48 -8.05
CA THR A 193 16.87 12.11 -9.46
C THR A 193 16.20 10.74 -9.51
N PRO A 194 14.91 10.63 -9.89
CA PRO A 194 14.22 9.35 -9.86
C PRO A 194 14.79 8.43 -10.93
N LYS A 195 15.21 7.22 -10.53
CA LYS A 195 15.52 6.14 -11.47
C LYS A 195 14.24 5.36 -11.74
N TYR A 196 13.57 5.68 -12.83
CA TYR A 196 12.35 4.99 -13.24
C TYR A 196 12.66 3.53 -13.57
N VAL A 197 12.27 2.62 -12.68
CA VAL A 197 12.22 1.19 -12.98
C VAL A 197 10.83 0.91 -13.53
N GLN A 198 10.73 0.67 -14.83
CA GLN A 198 9.51 0.13 -15.42
C GLN A 198 9.28 -1.26 -14.84
N LEU A 199 8.22 -1.42 -14.05
CA LEU A 199 7.76 -2.75 -13.70
C LEU A 199 7.09 -3.33 -14.95
N ARG A 200 7.42 -4.58 -15.29
CA ARG A 200 6.68 -5.30 -16.33
C ARG A 200 5.20 -5.26 -15.95
N SER A 201 4.38 -4.67 -16.82
CA SER A 201 2.92 -4.74 -16.67
C SER A 201 2.52 -6.20 -16.54
N PRO A 202 1.59 -6.59 -15.65
CA PRO A 202 1.01 -7.93 -15.67
C PRO A 202 0.40 -8.31 -17.03
N ALA A 203 0.12 -7.32 -17.88
CA ALA A 203 -0.34 -7.47 -19.26
C ALA A 203 0.78 -7.34 -20.32
N SER A 204 2.06 -7.32 -19.94
CA SER A 204 3.16 -7.36 -20.91
C SER A 204 3.30 -8.78 -21.46
N TYR A 205 2.97 -8.95 -22.74
CA TYR A 205 3.20 -10.19 -23.48
C TYR A 205 4.60 -10.16 -24.12
N GLU A 206 5.22 -11.32 -24.26
CA GLU A 206 6.55 -11.48 -24.85
C GLU A 206 6.42 -11.68 -26.36
N THR A 207 6.83 -10.70 -27.15
CA THR A 207 6.78 -10.77 -28.63
C THR A 207 7.69 -11.85 -29.20
N ASN A 208 8.76 -12.23 -28.48
CA ASN A 208 9.71 -13.26 -28.91
C ASN A 208 9.26 -14.70 -28.57
N ARG A 209 8.06 -14.87 -28.02
CA ARG A 209 7.53 -16.19 -27.64
C ARG A 209 6.43 -16.63 -28.62
N THR A 210 6.43 -17.91 -28.97
CA THR A 210 5.31 -18.52 -29.70
C THR A 210 4.25 -18.97 -28.71
N TYR A 211 3.06 -18.38 -28.80
CA TYR A 211 1.91 -18.70 -27.97
C TYR A 211 1.18 -19.93 -28.50
N LEU A 212 0.76 -20.82 -27.59
CA LEU A 212 -0.01 -21.99 -27.96
C LEU A 212 -1.50 -21.69 -27.85
N MET A 213 -2.24 -21.81 -28.95
CA MET A 213 -3.70 -21.69 -28.97
C MET A 213 -4.31 -23.08 -28.95
N THR A 214 -4.87 -23.51 -27.83
CA THR A 214 -5.62 -24.76 -27.74
C THR A 214 -7.07 -24.53 -28.14
N SER A 215 -7.60 -25.32 -29.08
CA SER A 215 -9.00 -25.22 -29.53
C SER A 215 -9.56 -26.59 -29.93
N ILE A 216 -10.84 -26.63 -30.33
CA ILE A 216 -11.49 -27.83 -30.87
C ILE A 216 -12.04 -27.51 -32.27
N ILE A 217 -12.17 -28.53 -33.12
CA ILE A 217 -12.80 -28.37 -34.44
C ILE A 217 -14.30 -28.18 -34.21
N GLN A 218 -14.82 -27.03 -34.65
CA GLN A 218 -16.24 -26.71 -34.55
C GLN A 218 -16.63 -25.78 -35.69
N GLU A 219 -17.42 -26.28 -36.63
CA GLU A 219 -17.95 -25.46 -37.73
C GLU A 219 -18.94 -24.42 -37.18
N PRO A 220 -18.91 -23.16 -37.65
CA PRO A 220 -17.99 -22.54 -38.62
C PRO A 220 -16.80 -21.78 -37.98
N TYR A 221 -16.53 -22.02 -36.71
CA TYR A 221 -15.57 -21.25 -35.91
C TYR A 221 -14.12 -21.67 -36.15
N LEU A 222 -13.84 -22.97 -36.21
CA LEU A 222 -12.53 -23.53 -36.51
C LEU A 222 -12.68 -24.85 -37.27
N MET A 223 -12.09 -24.90 -38.46
CA MET A 223 -12.21 -25.98 -39.43
C MET A 223 -10.83 -26.40 -39.93
N LEU A 224 -10.72 -27.66 -40.34
CA LEU A 224 -9.51 -28.23 -40.91
C LEU A 224 -9.70 -28.43 -42.41
N LYS A 225 -8.82 -27.84 -43.22
CA LYS A 225 -8.77 -28.12 -44.65
C LYS A 225 -7.93 -29.37 -44.84
N GLN A 226 -8.51 -30.41 -45.45
CA GLN A 226 -7.74 -31.59 -45.84
C GLN A 226 -6.76 -31.18 -46.94
N GLY A 227 -5.47 -31.30 -46.67
CA GLY A 227 -4.43 -31.10 -47.66
C GLY A 227 -4.29 -32.33 -48.55
N ASP A 228 -4.01 -32.13 -49.83
CA ASP A 228 -3.56 -33.21 -50.70
C ASP A 228 -2.22 -33.78 -50.21
N PHE A 229 -2.01 -35.09 -50.44
CA PHE A 229 -0.88 -35.90 -49.96
C PHE A 229 0.42 -35.12 -49.73
N GLY A 230 0.73 -34.83 -48.46
CA GLY A 230 2.00 -34.25 -48.01
C GLY A 230 1.97 -32.77 -47.63
N GLN A 231 0.86 -32.04 -47.82
CA GLN A 231 0.73 -30.67 -47.32
C GLN A 231 0.36 -30.64 -45.83
N LYS A 232 0.89 -29.63 -45.11
CA LYS A 232 0.53 -29.39 -43.70
C LYS A 232 -0.96 -29.05 -43.62
N GLU A 233 -1.64 -29.64 -42.64
CA GLU A 233 -3.04 -29.35 -42.35
C GLU A 233 -3.24 -27.84 -42.11
N GLU A 234 -4.17 -27.24 -42.85
CA GLU A 234 -4.42 -25.79 -42.81
C GLU A 234 -5.72 -25.53 -42.05
N PHE A 235 -5.64 -24.78 -40.94
CA PHE A 235 -6.81 -24.37 -40.17
C PHE A 235 -7.43 -23.10 -40.77
N TYR A 236 -8.76 -23.06 -40.88
CA TYR A 236 -9.52 -21.90 -41.33
C TYR A 236 -10.80 -21.71 -40.50
N GLY A 237 -11.41 -20.52 -40.56
CA GLY A 237 -12.64 -20.17 -39.84
C GLY A 237 -12.51 -18.90 -39.00
N PHE A 238 -13.62 -18.47 -38.39
CA PHE A 238 -13.70 -17.20 -37.66
C PHE A 238 -12.61 -17.04 -36.58
N CYS A 239 -12.34 -18.10 -35.79
CA CYS A 239 -11.35 -18.05 -34.72
C CYS A 239 -9.91 -17.94 -35.26
N LYS A 240 -9.64 -18.51 -36.44
CA LYS A 240 -8.34 -18.40 -37.11
C LYS A 240 -8.09 -16.95 -37.56
N ASP A 241 -9.08 -16.37 -38.24
CA ASP A 241 -9.00 -14.99 -38.76
C ASP A 241 -8.83 -13.98 -37.61
N LEU A 242 -9.59 -14.16 -36.53
CA LEU A 242 -9.46 -13.33 -35.34
C LEU A 242 -8.06 -13.43 -34.74
N MET A 243 -7.51 -14.63 -34.64
CA MET A 243 -6.17 -14.84 -34.08
C MET A 243 -5.07 -14.25 -34.97
N ASP A 244 -5.23 -14.29 -36.29
CA ASP A 244 -4.32 -13.62 -37.23
C ASP A 244 -4.31 -12.10 -37.05
N ILE A 245 -5.48 -11.48 -36.85
CA ILE A 245 -5.59 -10.05 -36.57
C ILE A 245 -4.93 -9.70 -35.23
N ILE A 246 -5.17 -10.50 -34.19
CA ILE A 246 -4.56 -10.33 -32.86
C ILE A 246 -3.04 -10.47 -32.96
N SER A 247 -2.57 -11.53 -33.63
CA SER A 247 -1.15 -11.82 -33.87
C SER A 247 -0.46 -10.65 -34.56
N LYS A 248 -1.05 -10.11 -35.62
CA LYS A 248 -0.53 -8.95 -36.37
C LYS A 248 -0.53 -7.66 -35.54
N LYS A 249 -1.58 -7.43 -34.74
CA LYS A 249 -1.71 -6.21 -33.92
C LYS A 249 -0.77 -6.20 -32.72
N LEU A 250 -0.50 -7.37 -32.14
CA LEU A 250 0.37 -7.53 -30.98
C LEU A 250 1.82 -7.88 -31.35
N GLY A 251 2.09 -8.27 -32.61
CA GLY A 251 3.43 -8.69 -33.05
C GLY A 251 3.92 -9.98 -32.39
N ILE A 252 2.99 -10.89 -32.06
CA ILE A 252 3.29 -12.17 -31.40
C ILE A 252 3.26 -13.31 -32.42
N LYS A 253 3.92 -14.44 -32.13
CA LYS A 253 3.79 -15.67 -32.92
C LYS A 253 2.83 -16.63 -32.22
N TYR A 254 2.07 -17.43 -32.96
CA TYR A 254 1.20 -18.44 -32.37
C TYR A 254 1.15 -19.74 -33.18
N GLU A 255 0.80 -20.83 -32.51
CA GLU A 255 0.57 -22.17 -33.09
C GLU A 255 -0.75 -22.73 -32.56
N ILE A 256 -1.59 -23.27 -33.44
CA ILE A 256 -2.87 -23.91 -33.06
C ILE A 256 -2.61 -25.37 -32.71
N ARG A 257 -3.16 -25.83 -31.58
CA ARG A 257 -3.24 -27.24 -31.21
C ARG A 257 -4.67 -27.64 -30.88
N LEU A 258 -5.08 -28.80 -31.36
CA LEU A 258 -6.37 -29.36 -31.01
C LEU A 258 -6.31 -29.98 -29.60
N SER A 259 -7.35 -29.75 -28.81
CA SER A 259 -7.47 -30.39 -27.50
C SER A 259 -7.59 -31.90 -27.67
N LYS A 260 -6.88 -32.64 -26.82
CA LYS A 260 -6.83 -34.12 -26.89
C LYS A 260 -8.18 -34.78 -26.67
N GLU A 261 -9.04 -34.13 -25.88
CA GLU A 261 -10.34 -34.68 -25.47
C GLU A 261 -11.49 -34.19 -26.37
N GLY A 262 -11.23 -33.25 -27.29
CA GLY A 262 -12.22 -32.75 -28.25
C GLY A 262 -13.44 -32.04 -27.66
N LYS A 263 -13.41 -31.71 -26.36
CA LYS A 263 -14.52 -31.09 -25.62
C LYS A 263 -14.04 -29.87 -24.83
N TYR A 264 -14.93 -28.91 -24.61
CA TYR A 264 -14.63 -27.71 -23.82
C TYR A 264 -14.45 -28.02 -22.33
N VAL A 265 -15.41 -28.75 -21.75
CA VAL A 265 -15.41 -29.25 -20.36
C VAL A 265 -16.18 -30.58 -20.37
N ASN A 266 -15.65 -31.62 -19.73
CA ASN A 266 -16.43 -32.78 -19.30
C ASN A 266 -16.63 -32.63 -17.79
N ASP A 267 -17.84 -32.91 -17.29
CA ASP A 267 -18.30 -32.63 -15.92
C ASP A 267 -17.21 -32.69 -14.85
N ALA A 268 -16.98 -31.52 -14.22
CA ALA A 268 -15.98 -31.33 -13.21
C ALA A 268 -16.40 -32.03 -11.91
N THR A 269 -15.61 -33.01 -11.46
CA THR A 269 -15.34 -33.04 -10.03
C THR A 269 -14.55 -31.77 -9.69
N PRO A 270 -14.83 -31.08 -8.57
CA PRO A 270 -14.33 -29.73 -8.30
C PRO A 270 -12.79 -29.58 -8.25
N GLU A 271 -12.04 -30.67 -8.35
CA GLU A 271 -10.58 -30.70 -8.24
C GLU A 271 -9.84 -31.04 -9.55
N ILE A 272 -10.54 -31.48 -10.62
CA ILE A 272 -9.87 -31.87 -11.89
C ILE A 272 -10.57 -31.24 -13.09
N TYR A 273 -9.93 -30.24 -13.70
CA TYR A 273 -10.38 -29.67 -14.96
C TYR A 273 -9.99 -30.57 -16.15
N THR A 274 -10.96 -30.89 -17.00
CA THR A 274 -10.81 -31.69 -18.23
C THR A 274 -11.03 -30.83 -19.48
N GLY A 275 -10.81 -31.38 -20.67
CA GLY A 275 -10.97 -30.68 -21.94
C GLY A 275 -9.98 -29.53 -22.16
N VAL A 276 -10.41 -28.51 -22.91
CA VAL A 276 -9.61 -27.32 -23.25
C VAL A 276 -9.09 -26.63 -21.98
N ILE A 277 -9.92 -26.53 -20.92
CA ILE A 277 -9.52 -25.89 -19.66
C ILE A 277 -8.42 -26.71 -18.97
N GLY A 278 -8.58 -28.04 -18.93
CA GLY A 278 -7.55 -28.94 -18.40
C GLY A 278 -6.22 -28.83 -19.16
N ASP A 279 -6.27 -28.74 -20.49
CA ASP A 279 -5.08 -28.59 -21.34
C ASP A 279 -4.33 -27.28 -21.10
N ILE A 280 -5.03 -26.21 -20.72
CA ILE A 280 -4.43 -24.91 -20.37
C ILE A 280 -3.80 -24.95 -18.98
N MET A 281 -4.46 -25.57 -17.99
CA MET A 281 -3.99 -25.61 -16.59
C MET A 281 -2.80 -26.54 -16.35
N ARG A 282 -2.60 -27.56 -17.19
CA ARG A 282 -1.50 -28.54 -17.07
C ARG A 282 -0.14 -28.03 -17.60
N LYS A 283 -0.04 -26.76 -18.02
CA LYS A 283 1.14 -26.17 -18.67
C LYS A 283 1.62 -24.91 -17.96
#